data_AF-A0AB35QF94-F1
#
_entry.id   AF-A0AB35QF94-F1
#
_cell.length_a   1.000
_cell.length_b   1.000
_cell.length_c   1.000
_cell.angle_alpha   90.00
_cell.angle_beta   90.00
_cell.angle_gamma   90.00
#
_symmetry.space_group_name_H-M   'P 1'
#
loop_
_entity.id
_entity.type
_entity.pdbx_description
1 polymer ?
#
loop_
_entity_poly.entity_id
_entity_poly.type
_entity_poly.pdbx_seq_one_letter_code
_entity_poly.pdbx_strand_id
1 'polypeptide(L)'
;MAEQLGKLGPHEGQELELLLSGKKPIALFYDLLPTEFVKHLEQGTLTMLSKDIETSLPVPFSIMLIYKDASLADLNELVLCIEKSIKETQLEDRLALDRRIGQLLGYSAQDIEFYIQHVSNFYARSQT
;
A
#
# COMPACT_ATOMS: atom_id res chain seq x y z
N MET A 1 5.93 30.06 -4.49
CA MET A 1 6.29 28.72 -3.98
C MET A 1 5.39 27.75 -4.71
N ALA A 2 5.94 26.83 -5.51
CA ALA A 2 5.10 25.87 -6.24
C ALA A 2 4.53 24.88 -5.22
N GLU A 3 3.23 24.93 -4.98
CA GLU A 3 2.51 23.89 -4.26
C GLU A 3 2.74 22.59 -5.05
N GLN A 4 3.58 21.69 -4.53
CA GLN A 4 3.75 20.37 -5.12
C GLN A 4 2.38 19.69 -5.09
N LEU A 5 1.78 19.38 -6.23
CA LEU A 5 0.63 18.49 -6.26
C LEU A 5 1.08 17.13 -5.71
N GLY A 6 0.29 16.52 -4.82
CA GLY A 6 0.55 15.16 -4.35
C GLY A 6 0.64 14.19 -5.52
N LYS A 7 1.33 13.06 -5.33
CA LYS A 7 1.53 12.07 -6.39
C LYS A 7 0.51 10.93 -6.27
N LEU A 8 -0.14 10.59 -7.38
CA LEU A 8 -1.00 9.41 -7.49
C LEU A 8 -0.26 8.28 -8.19
N GLY A 9 -0.30 7.09 -7.60
CA GLY A 9 0.26 5.87 -8.17
C GLY A 9 1.43 5.31 -7.36
N PRO A 10 1.94 4.11 -7.73
CA PRO A 10 3.16 3.58 -7.15
C PRO A 10 4.32 4.57 -7.37
N HIS A 11 5.41 4.47 -6.61
CA HIS A 11 6.56 5.37 -6.76
C HIS A 11 7.34 5.20 -8.09
N GLU A 12 6.67 5.00 -9.23
CA GLU A 12 7.24 4.92 -10.59
C GLU A 12 8.43 3.94 -10.70
N GLY A 13 8.38 2.82 -9.96
CA GLY A 13 9.46 1.82 -9.91
C GLY A 13 10.58 2.12 -8.91
N GLN A 14 10.47 3.17 -8.10
CA GLN A 14 11.45 3.55 -7.07
C GLN A 14 11.26 2.80 -5.74
N GLU A 15 10.25 1.92 -5.65
CA GLU A 15 9.93 1.14 -4.43
C GLU A 15 11.16 0.42 -3.87
N LEU A 16 11.95 -0.21 -4.75
CA LEU A 16 13.16 -0.94 -4.35
C LEU A 16 14.22 0.02 -3.77
N GLU A 17 14.49 1.14 -4.45
CA GLU A 17 15.48 2.13 -3.98
C GLU A 17 15.06 2.74 -2.64
N LEU A 18 13.77 3.05 -2.49
CA LEU A 18 13.22 3.62 -1.26
C LEU A 18 13.30 2.64 -0.08
N LEU A 19 13.04 1.35 -0.32
CA LEU A 19 13.22 0.29 0.67
C LEU A 19 14.68 0.12 1.07
N LEU A 20 15.58 0.03 0.09
CA LEU A 20 17.02 -0.16 0.35
C LEU A 20 17.65 1.02 1.09
N SER A 21 17.19 2.24 0.78
CA SER A 21 17.62 3.48 1.44
C SER A 21 16.93 3.76 2.78
N GLY A 22 15.94 2.94 3.17
CA GLY A 22 15.19 3.10 4.42
C GLY A 22 14.22 4.30 4.42
N LYS A 23 13.97 4.91 3.26
CA LYS A 23 13.00 6.00 3.09
C LYS A 23 11.57 5.50 3.02
N LYS A 24 11.39 4.22 2.70
CA LYS A 24 10.10 3.51 2.74
C LYS A 24 10.24 2.25 3.59
N PRO A 25 9.33 2.00 4.54
CA PRO A 25 9.45 0.84 5.42
C PRO A 25 8.95 -0.46 4.77
N ILE A 26 7.88 -0.38 3.97
CA ILE A 26 7.17 -1.52 3.39
C ILE A 26 6.72 -1.16 1.96
N ALA A 27 6.95 -2.03 0.98
CA ALA A 27 6.30 -1.98 -0.32
C ALA A 27 5.21 -3.05 -0.41
N LEU A 28 4.07 -2.68 -0.99
CA LEU A 28 2.90 -3.53 -1.16
C LEU A 28 2.69 -3.80 -2.65
N PHE A 29 2.62 -5.08 -3.02
CA PHE A 29 2.32 -5.53 -4.37
C PHE A 29 1.13 -6.48 -4.37
N TYR A 30 0.44 -6.52 -5.50
CA TYR A 30 -0.67 -7.42 -5.79
C TYR A 30 -0.28 -8.30 -6.97
N ASP A 31 -0.69 -9.56 -6.94
CA ASP A 31 -0.59 -10.57 -8.01
C ASP A 31 0.83 -10.97 -8.46
N LEU A 32 1.72 -10.03 -8.74
CA LEU A 32 3.03 -10.26 -9.37
C LEU A 32 4.15 -9.57 -8.59
N LEU A 33 5.17 -10.36 -8.23
CA LEU A 33 6.42 -9.87 -7.64
C LEU A 33 7.28 -9.21 -8.73
N PRO A 34 7.66 -7.92 -8.61
CA PRO A 34 8.55 -7.31 -9.60
C PRO A 34 9.94 -7.93 -9.56
N THR A 35 10.50 -8.18 -10.75
CA THR A 35 11.75 -8.95 -10.92
C THR A 35 12.94 -8.33 -10.21
N GLU A 36 12.96 -7.00 -10.05
CA GLU A 36 14.04 -6.27 -9.37
C GLU A 36 14.16 -6.65 -7.89
N PHE A 37 13.09 -7.14 -7.25
CA PHE A 37 13.12 -7.58 -5.85
C PHE A 37 13.70 -8.98 -5.66
N VAL A 38 13.66 -9.84 -6.68
CA VAL A 38 13.99 -11.27 -6.56
C VAL A 38 15.40 -11.47 -6.02
N LYS A 39 16.39 -10.78 -6.61
CA LYS A 39 17.79 -10.86 -6.17
C LYS A 39 17.95 -10.45 -4.70
N HIS A 40 17.22 -9.44 -4.25
CA HIS A 40 17.33 -8.91 -2.89
C HIS A 40 16.69 -9.82 -1.85
N LEU A 41 15.61 -10.52 -2.23
CA LEU A 41 14.95 -11.55 -1.43
C LEU A 41 15.81 -12.81 -1.31
N GLU A 42 16.40 -13.28 -2.42
CA GLU A 42 17.29 -14.46 -2.42
C GLU A 42 18.56 -14.23 -1.57
N GLN A 43 19.06 -12.99 -1.56
CA GLN A 43 20.22 -12.60 -0.75
C GLN A 43 19.88 -12.32 0.72
N GLY A 44 18.61 -12.34 1.11
CA GLY A 44 18.16 -12.01 2.47
C GLY A 44 18.33 -10.53 2.84
N THR A 45 18.55 -9.65 1.86
CA THR A 45 18.63 -8.19 2.10
C THR A 45 17.25 -7.54 2.27
N LEU A 46 16.22 -8.19 1.74
CA LEU A 46 14.81 -7.88 1.96
C LEU A 46 14.08 -9.16 2.38
N THR A 47 12.98 -8.98 3.08
CA THR A 47 12.06 -10.04 3.48
C THR A 47 10.72 -9.83 2.80
N MET A 48 10.03 -10.94 2.49
CA MET A 48 8.68 -10.91 1.93
C MET A 48 7.71 -11.64 2.86
N LEU A 49 6.56 -11.03 3.10
CA LEU A 49 5.38 -11.66 3.70
C LEU A 49 4.29 -11.71 2.64
N SER A 50 3.82 -12.92 2.32
CA SER A 50 2.66 -13.12 1.45
C SER A 50 1.43 -13.48 2.28
N LYS A 51 0.29 -12.90 1.96
CA LYS A 51 -0.97 -13.17 2.65
C LYS A 51 -2.12 -13.25 1.65
N ASP A 52 -2.84 -14.37 1.70
CA ASP A 52 -4.11 -14.50 1.01
C ASP A 52 -5.20 -13.76 1.78
N ILE A 53 -5.98 -12.98 1.06
CA ILE A 53 -7.06 -12.16 1.57
C ILE A 53 -8.38 -12.79 1.12
N GLU A 54 -9.22 -13.09 2.09
CA GLU A 54 -10.57 -13.58 1.82
C GLU A 54 -11.42 -12.45 1.24
N THR A 55 -11.86 -12.63 0.00
CA THR A 55 -12.79 -11.74 -0.70
C THR A 55 -14.03 -12.51 -1.14
N SER A 56 -15.07 -11.80 -1.57
CA SER A 56 -16.26 -12.41 -2.18
C SER A 56 -16.01 -12.92 -3.61
N LEU A 57 -14.82 -12.68 -4.17
CA LEU A 57 -14.46 -13.12 -5.51
C LEU A 57 -14.06 -14.61 -5.50
N PRO A 58 -14.33 -15.34 -6.60
CA PRO A 58 -13.99 -16.75 -6.72
C PRO A 58 -12.49 -17.03 -6.92
N VAL A 59 -11.67 -15.98 -7.06
CA VAL A 59 -10.21 -16.08 -7.22
C VAL A 59 -9.50 -15.61 -5.95
N PRO A 60 -8.45 -16.33 -5.51
CA PRO A 60 -7.66 -15.90 -4.37
C PRO A 60 -6.98 -14.56 -4.69
N PHE A 61 -7.16 -13.58 -3.81
CA PHE A 61 -6.48 -12.29 -3.88
C PHE A 61 -5.36 -12.31 -2.84
N SER A 62 -4.11 -12.21 -3.30
CA SER A 62 -2.94 -12.27 -2.42
C SER A 62 -2.21 -10.95 -2.45
N ILE A 63 -1.76 -10.51 -1.27
CA ILE A 63 -0.90 -9.35 -1.10
C ILE A 63 0.52 -9.82 -0.77
N MET A 64 1.51 -9.10 -1.31
CA MET A 64 2.92 -9.29 -0.99
C MET A 64 3.45 -8.02 -0.34
N LEU A 65 3.91 -8.15 0.90
CA LEU A 65 4.61 -7.09 1.64
C LEU A 65 6.10 -7.36 1.59
N ILE A 66 6.86 -6.45 0.99
CA ILE A 66 8.31 -6.52 0.93
C ILE A 66 8.88 -5.44 1.84
N TYR A 67 9.79 -5.82 2.74
CA TYR A 67 10.33 -4.93 3.75
C TYR A 67 11.78 -5.29 4.08
N LYS A 68 12.50 -4.33 4.67
CA LYS A 68 13.85 -4.56 5.18
C LYS A 68 13.84 -4.79 6.69
N ASP A 69 13.42 -3.77 7.43
CA ASP A 69 13.48 -3.71 8.90
C ASP A 69 12.12 -3.27 9.51
N ALA A 70 11.01 -3.67 8.89
CA ALA A 70 9.67 -3.33 9.40
C ALA A 70 9.30 -4.16 10.64
N SER A 71 8.59 -3.54 11.58
CA SER A 71 8.14 -4.25 12.77
C SER A 71 7.00 -5.22 12.44
N LEU A 72 6.94 -6.35 13.15
CA LEU A 72 5.81 -7.28 13.01
C LEU A 72 4.47 -6.62 13.40
N ALA A 73 4.50 -5.63 14.29
CA ALA A 73 3.29 -4.88 14.67
C ALA A 73 2.76 -4.08 13.47
N ASP A 74 3.62 -3.33 12.77
CA ASP A 74 3.23 -2.53 11.61
C ASP A 74 2.77 -3.42 10.44
N LEU A 75 3.44 -4.55 10.22
CA LEU A 75 3.05 -5.53 9.20
C LEU A 75 1.67 -6.13 9.50
N ASN A 76 1.43 -6.56 10.73
CA ASN A 76 0.14 -7.11 11.14
C ASN A 76 -0.98 -6.07 11.05
N GLU A 77 -0.70 -4.84 11.49
CA GLU A 77 -1.67 -3.74 11.38
C GLU A 77 -2.00 -3.43 9.92
N LEU A 78 -0.99 -3.38 9.04
CA LEU A 78 -1.18 -3.13 7.61
C LEU A 78 -2.07 -4.20 6.97
N VAL A 79 -1.81 -5.48 7.25
CA VAL A 79 -2.65 -6.58 6.77
C VAL A 79 -4.10 -6.41 7.26
N LEU A 80 -4.30 -6.14 8.56
CA LEU A 80 -5.64 -5.94 9.12
C LEU A 80 -6.37 -4.74 8.51
N CYS A 81 -5.66 -3.64 8.24
CA CYS A 81 -6.24 -2.47 7.58
C CYS A 81 -6.67 -2.78 6.15
N ILE A 82 -5.85 -3.51 5.39
CA ILE A 82 -6.17 -3.93 4.01
C ILE A 82 -7.39 -4.86 4.01
N GLU A 83 -7.41 -5.88 4.86
CA GLU A 83 -8.55 -6.82 4.99
C GLU A 83 -9.85 -6.09 5.33
N LYS A 84 -9.79 -5.11 6.24
CA LYS A 84 -10.96 -4.29 6.59
C LYS A 84 -11.37 -3.39 5.42
N SER A 85 -10.42 -2.70 4.77
CA SER A 85 -10.72 -1.76 3.67
C SER A 85 -11.45 -2.43 2.51
N ILE A 86 -11.10 -3.69 2.20
CA ILE A 86 -11.75 -4.48 1.15
C ILE A 86 -13.20 -4.84 1.49
N LYS A 87 -13.50 -5.07 2.77
CA LYS A 87 -14.83 -5.47 3.26
C LYS A 87 -15.70 -4.26 3.62
N GLU A 88 -15.11 -3.08 3.77
CA GLU A 88 -15.81 -1.89 4.21
C GLU A 88 -16.72 -1.31 3.11
N THR A 89 -17.95 -1.01 3.52
CA THR A 89 -19.01 -0.48 2.65
C THR A 89 -19.23 1.02 2.87
N GLN A 90 -18.89 1.53 4.06
CA GLN A 90 -18.97 2.94 4.39
C GLN A 90 -17.76 3.68 3.85
N LEU A 91 -18.00 4.68 2.99
CA LEU A 91 -16.91 5.42 2.34
C LEU A 91 -15.99 6.10 3.37
N GLU A 92 -16.56 6.73 4.41
CA GLU A 92 -15.78 7.45 5.42
C GLU A 92 -14.81 6.52 6.17
N ASP A 93 -15.29 5.36 6.60
CA ASP A 93 -14.49 4.35 7.29
C ASP A 93 -13.42 3.75 6.38
N ARG A 94 -13.77 3.51 5.10
CA ARG A 94 -12.80 3.05 4.09
C ARG A 94 -11.70 4.08 3.87
N LEU A 95 -12.03 5.36 3.73
CA LEU A 95 -11.04 6.42 3.56
C LEU A 95 -10.15 6.58 4.81
N ALA A 96 -10.68 6.36 6.01
CA ALA A 96 -9.87 6.33 7.24
C ALA A 96 -8.87 5.15 7.23
N LEU A 97 -9.29 3.98 6.77
CA LEU A 97 -8.41 2.82 6.59
C LEU A 97 -7.34 3.09 5.52
N ASP A 98 -7.70 3.68 4.39
CA ASP A 98 -6.75 4.00 3.31
C ASP A 98 -5.69 5.02 3.76
N ARG A 99 -6.06 6.00 4.61
CA ARG A 99 -5.08 6.87 5.27
C ARG A 99 -4.10 6.08 6.13
N ARG A 100 -4.60 5.15 6.93
CA ARG A 100 -3.77 4.34 7.81
C ARG A 100 -2.83 3.43 7.02
N ILE A 101 -3.32 2.82 5.94
CA ILE A 101 -2.51 2.05 4.98
C ILE A 101 -1.40 2.93 4.41
N GLY A 102 -1.73 4.14 3.94
CA GLY A 102 -0.74 5.09 3.41
C GLY A 102 0.36 5.44 4.42
N GLN A 103 -0.01 5.67 5.68
CA GLN A 103 0.95 5.94 6.76
C GLN A 103 1.89 4.77 7.02
N LEU A 104 1.35 3.55 7.11
CA LEU A 104 2.15 2.33 7.34
C LEU A 104 3.09 2.02 6.17
N LEU A 105 2.67 2.35 4.95
CA LEU A 105 3.51 2.26 3.76
C LEU A 105 4.54 3.39 3.66
N GLY A 106 4.52 4.38 4.54
CA GLY A 106 5.48 5.49 4.57
C GLY A 106 5.21 6.61 3.56
N TYR A 107 3.99 6.73 3.05
CA TYR A 107 3.61 7.89 2.22
C TYR A 107 3.57 9.17 3.04
N SER A 108 3.85 10.30 2.39
CA SER A 108 3.72 11.62 3.02
C SER A 108 2.24 11.94 3.28
N ALA A 109 1.94 12.73 4.31
CA ALA A 109 0.57 13.17 4.59
C ALA A 109 -0.06 13.89 3.38
N GLN A 110 0.76 14.62 2.61
CA GLN A 110 0.32 15.31 1.40
C GLN A 110 -0.10 14.34 0.30
N ASP A 111 0.69 13.29 0.03
CA ASP A 111 0.35 12.27 -0.97
C ASP A 111 -0.88 11.47 -0.54
N ILE A 112 -0.98 11.16 0.75
CA ILE A 112 -2.13 10.46 1.34
C ILE A 112 -3.41 11.27 1.10
N GLU A 113 -3.45 12.54 1.50
CA GLU A 113 -4.66 13.35 1.32
C GLU A 113 -4.99 13.59 -0.15
N PHE A 114 -3.97 13.70 -1.01
CA PHE A 114 -4.19 13.79 -2.46
C PHE A 114 -4.83 12.51 -3.02
N TYR A 115 -4.38 11.33 -2.59
CA TYR A 115 -5.02 10.05 -2.90
C TYR A 115 -6.46 9.99 -2.41
N ILE A 116 -6.70 10.34 -1.15
CA ILE A 116 -8.05 10.32 -0.56
C ILE A 116 -9.01 11.25 -1.32
N GLN A 117 -8.56 12.45 -1.67
CA GLN A 117 -9.35 13.38 -2.47
C GLN A 117 -9.66 12.81 -3.87
N HIS A 118 -8.69 12.17 -4.51
CA HIS A 118 -8.87 11.53 -5.80
C HIS A 118 -9.94 10.42 -5.74
N VAL A 119 -9.85 9.53 -4.74
CA VAL A 119 -10.81 8.45 -4.52
C VAL A 119 -12.20 8.99 -4.20
N SER A 120 -12.31 9.96 -3.30
CA SER A 120 -13.58 10.59 -2.93
C SER A 120 -14.27 11.22 -4.15
N ASN A 121 -13.52 11.93 -4.99
CA ASN A 121 -14.04 12.53 -6.23
C ASN A 121 -14.51 11.47 -7.24
N PHE A 122 -13.82 10.34 -7.32
CA PHE A 122 -14.24 9.22 -8.17
C PHE A 122 -15.60 8.67 -7.71
N TYR A 123 -15.76 8.39 -6.41
CA TYR A 123 -17.03 7.90 -5.86
C TYR A 123 -18.19 8.88 -6.06
N ALA A 124 -17.96 10.18 -5.87
CA ALA A 124 -18.98 11.20 -6.07
C ALA A 124 -19.51 11.23 -7.51
N ARG A 125 -18.64 11.00 -8.51
CA ARG A 125 -19.00 10.94 -9.93
C ARG A 125 -19.74 9.66 -10.31
N SER A 126 -19.47 8.56 -9.61
CA SER A 126 -20.11 7.27 -9.86
C SER A 126 -21.56 7.18 -9.35
N GLN A 127 -22.02 8.16 -8.56
CA GLN A 127 -23.38 8.22 -8.02
C GLN A 127 -24.30 9.20 -8.77
N THR A 128 -23.77 9.94 -9.75
CA THR A 128 -24.50 10.85 -10.65
C THR A 128 -24.74 10.23 -12.01
#